data_AF-A0A200HJU3-F1
#
_entry.id   AF-A0A200HJU3-F1
#
_cell.length_a   1.000
_cell.length_b   1.000
_cell.length_c   1.000
_cell.angle_alpha   90.00
_cell.angle_beta   90.00
_cell.angle_gamma   90.00
#
_symmetry.space_group_name_H-M   'P 1'
#
loop_
_entity.id
_entity.type
_entity.pdbx_description
1 polymer ?
#
loop_
_entity_poly.entity_id
_entity_poly.type
_entity_poly.pdbx_seq_one_letter_code
_entity_poly.pdbx_strand_id
1 'polypeptide(L)'
;MPNRAEVTEAQHRTSDPVADPATDHVVAPGDTLWAIAAARLPDDADLGVVGEAVHRWHEENRRVIGEDPGLILPGQVLRAPEVR
;
A
#
# COMPACT_ATOMS: atom_id res chain seq x y z
N MET A 1 -10.05 -39.19 0.25
CA MET A 1 -8.90 -38.36 0.70
C MET A 1 -8.90 -37.08 -0.13
N PRO A 2 -8.73 -35.90 0.50
CA PRO A 2 -9.50 -34.70 0.16
C PRO A 2 -8.79 -33.77 -0.84
N ASN A 3 -9.59 -33.17 -1.72
CA ASN A 3 -9.23 -31.94 -2.43
C ASN A 3 -9.72 -30.78 -1.54
N ARG A 4 -8.78 -30.04 -0.93
CA ARG A 4 -9.04 -28.98 0.05
C ARG A 4 -9.00 -27.63 -0.66
N ALA A 5 -10.19 -27.06 -0.87
CA ALA A 5 -10.55 -25.64 -1.00
C ALA A 5 -9.39 -24.65 -1.25
N GLU A 6 -9.32 -23.96 -2.38
CA GLU A 6 -10.08 -22.71 -2.66
C GLU A 6 -10.06 -21.72 -1.49
N VAL A 7 -9.01 -20.91 -1.39
CA VAL A 7 -9.12 -19.47 -1.10
C VAL A 7 -7.82 -18.76 -1.53
N THR A 8 -7.96 -17.88 -2.52
CA THR A 8 -7.37 -16.52 -2.63
C THR A 8 -5.99 -16.35 -1.98
N GLU A 9 -4.91 -16.12 -2.73
CA GLU A 9 -4.60 -14.76 -3.17
C GLU A 9 -4.06 -14.79 -4.60
N ALA A 10 -4.81 -14.14 -5.48
CA ALA A 10 -4.30 -13.70 -6.77
C ALA A 10 -3.06 -12.86 -6.50
N GLN A 11 -1.91 -13.48 -6.69
CA GLN A 11 -0.65 -12.84 -7.06
C GLN A 11 -0.98 -11.55 -7.80
N HIS A 12 -0.65 -10.41 -7.18
CA HIS A 12 -0.77 -9.05 -7.73
C HIS A 12 -0.30 -9.04 -9.18
N ARG A 13 -1.22 -9.35 -10.10
CA ARG A 13 -0.95 -9.44 -11.53
C ARG A 13 -1.67 -8.26 -12.16
N THR A 14 -1.18 -7.08 -11.83
CA THR A 14 -1.62 -5.85 -12.47
C THR A 14 -0.39 -4.99 -12.71
N SER A 15 0.13 -5.14 -13.92
CA SER A 15 0.62 -4.03 -14.74
C SER A 15 1.82 -3.25 -14.20
N ASP A 16 3.00 -3.59 -14.70
CA ASP A 16 3.97 -2.57 -15.09
C ASP A 16 3.28 -1.60 -16.08
N PRO A 17 3.25 -0.32 -15.76
CA PRO A 17 3.90 0.62 -16.66
C PRO A 17 4.78 1.55 -15.83
N VAL A 18 6.09 1.51 -16.10
CA VAL A 18 7.09 2.54 -15.75
C VAL A 18 6.83 3.15 -14.36
N ALA A 19 7.41 2.54 -13.33
CA ALA A 19 7.38 3.06 -11.98
C ALA A 19 8.05 4.44 -11.94
N ASP A 20 7.28 5.48 -12.23
CA ASP A 20 7.59 6.83 -11.84
C ASP A 20 7.66 6.82 -10.30
N PRO A 21 8.72 7.39 -9.70
CA PRO A 21 8.87 7.42 -8.25
C PRO A 21 7.73 8.19 -7.56
N ALA A 22 6.84 8.86 -8.31
CA ALA A 22 5.71 9.66 -7.83
C ALA A 22 4.30 9.13 -8.22
N THR A 23 4.13 7.86 -8.63
CA THR A 23 2.82 7.35 -9.04
C THR A 23 1.87 7.19 -7.84
N ASP A 24 0.71 7.83 -7.92
CA ASP A 24 -0.43 7.60 -7.04
C ASP A 24 -0.84 6.12 -6.99
N HIS A 25 -1.31 5.67 -5.83
CA HIS A 25 -1.76 4.30 -5.57
C HIS A 25 -3.25 4.29 -5.27
N VAL A 26 -4.00 3.47 -6.00
CA VAL A 26 -5.44 3.28 -5.75
C VAL A 26 -5.63 2.09 -4.82
N VAL A 27 -6.19 2.34 -3.64
CA VAL A 27 -6.42 1.30 -2.62
C VAL A 27 -7.36 0.22 -3.17
N ALA A 28 -6.92 -1.03 -3.18
CA ALA A 28 -7.76 -2.17 -3.51
C ALA A 28 -8.44 -2.74 -2.24
N PRO A 29 -9.55 -3.49 -2.38
CA PRO A 29 -10.13 -4.19 -1.24
C PRO A 29 -9.13 -5.21 -0.67
N GLY A 30 -8.74 -5.03 0.60
CA GLY A 30 -7.74 -5.86 1.29
C GLY A 30 -6.38 -5.17 1.43
N ASP A 31 -6.16 -4.03 0.78
CA ASP A 31 -4.96 -3.23 1.02
C ASP A 31 -4.96 -2.63 2.42
N THR A 32 -3.74 -2.47 2.93
CA THR A 32 -3.48 -1.73 4.16
C THR A 32 -2.43 -0.67 3.88
N LEU A 33 -2.49 0.45 4.59
CA LEU A 33 -1.50 1.52 4.42
C LEU A 33 -0.07 1.00 4.65
N TRP A 34 0.06 0.02 5.55
CA TRP A 34 1.30 -0.73 5.78
C TRP A 34 1.78 -1.49 4.56
N ALA A 35 0.92 -2.30 3.92
CA ALA A 35 1.29 -3.06 2.73
C ALA A 35 1.67 -2.15 1.55
N ILE A 36 0.93 -1.06 1.35
CA ILE A 36 1.20 -0.07 0.29
C ILE A 36 2.56 0.60 0.52
N ALA A 37 2.84 1.03 1.75
CA ALA A 37 4.12 1.65 2.09
C ALA A 37 5.28 0.65 2.01
N ALA A 38 5.09 -0.58 2.50
CA ALA A 38 6.08 -1.65 2.44
C ALA A 38 6.41 -2.05 0.99
N ALA A 39 5.42 -2.11 0.11
CA ALA A 39 5.63 -2.43 -1.31
C ALA A 39 6.47 -1.37 -2.06
N ARG A 40 6.58 -0.16 -1.52
CA ARG A 40 7.42 0.93 -2.06
C ARG A 40 8.85 0.89 -1.54
N LEU A 41 9.09 0.12 -0.47
CA LEU A 41 10.39 -0.08 0.14
C LEU A 41 11.04 -1.36 -0.41
N PRO A 42 12.38 -1.48 -0.35
CA PRO A 42 13.02 -2.75 -0.62
C PRO A 42 12.56 -3.82 0.38
N ASP A 43 12.47 -5.08 -0.05
CA ASP A 43 12.08 -6.24 0.77
C ASP A 43 12.93 -6.41 2.05
N ASP A 44 14.13 -5.82 2.07
CA ASP A 44 15.07 -5.83 3.21
C ASP A 44 14.89 -4.64 4.16
N ALA A 45 13.85 -3.81 3.96
CA ALA A 45 13.59 -2.65 4.80
C ALA A 45 13.17 -3.06 6.22
N ASP A 46 13.77 -2.41 7.21
CA ASP A 46 13.44 -2.63 8.62
C ASP A 46 12.01 -2.16 8.94
N LEU A 47 11.36 -2.82 9.90
CA LEU A 47 10.01 -2.46 10.36
C LEU A 47 9.91 -1.00 10.81
N GLY A 48 10.98 -0.42 11.35
CA GLY A 48 11.04 1.01 11.69
C GLY A 48 10.97 1.91 10.45
N VAL A 49 11.64 1.52 9.37
CA VAL A 49 11.60 2.24 8.09
C VAL A 49 10.22 2.12 7.45
N VAL A 50 9.60 0.94 7.50
CA VAL A 50 8.22 0.74 7.05
C VAL A 50 7.26 1.61 7.87
N GLY A 51 7.42 1.66 9.20
CA GLY A 51 6.62 2.52 10.06
C GLY A 51 6.74 4.00 9.68
N GLU A 52 7.97 4.50 9.46
CA GLU A 52 8.18 5.88 9.01
C GLU A 52 7.51 6.14 7.66
N ALA A 53 7.65 5.21 6.70
CA ALA A 53 6.97 5.31 5.41
C ALA A 53 5.45 5.37 5.58
N VAL A 54 4.84 4.50 6.39
CA VAL A 54 3.40 4.54 6.69
C VAL A 54 2.97 5.89 7.25
N HIS A 55 3.76 6.46 8.17
CA HIS A 55 3.53 7.80 8.69
C HIS A 55 3.56 8.86 7.58
N ARG A 56 4.57 8.83 6.70
CA ARG A 56 4.67 9.76 5.55
C ARG A 56 3.47 9.65 4.62
N TRP A 57 3.07 8.41 4.30
CA TRP A 57 1.89 8.15 3.49
C TRP A 57 0.62 8.69 4.16
N HIS A 58 0.47 8.50 5.47
CA HIS A 58 -0.66 9.05 6.22
C HIS A 58 -0.66 10.57 6.23
N GLU A 59 0.49 11.22 6.44
CA GLU A 59 0.60 12.68 6.49
C GLU A 59 0.24 13.33 5.15
N GLU A 60 0.81 12.85 4.05
CA GLU A 60 0.50 13.34 2.70
C GLU A 60 -0.97 13.13 2.32
N ASN A 61 -1.55 12.01 2.78
CA ASN A 61 -2.92 11.63 2.46
C ASN A 61 -3.91 11.88 3.59
N ARG A 62 -3.53 12.62 4.64
CA ARG A 62 -4.38 12.82 5.83
C ARG A 62 -5.72 13.47 5.46
N ARG A 63 -5.71 14.30 4.42
CA ARG A 63 -6.92 14.92 3.86
C ARG A 63 -7.90 13.93 3.23
N VAL A 64 -7.41 12.78 2.79
CA VAL A 64 -8.18 11.71 2.11
C VAL A 64 -8.52 10.59 3.08
N ILE A 65 -7.54 10.12 3.86
CA ILE A 65 -7.67 9.03 4.82
C ILE A 65 -8.40 9.48 6.09
N GLY A 66 -8.17 10.71 6.54
CA GLY A 66 -8.67 11.21 7.81
C GLY A 66 -7.69 10.99 8.96
N GLU A 67 -8.19 11.10 10.19
CA GLU A 67 -7.39 11.02 11.42
C GLU A 67 -6.84 9.60 11.65
N ASP A 68 -7.55 8.57 11.18
CA ASP A 68 -7.25 7.17 11.42
C ASP A 68 -6.53 6.53 10.21
N PRO A 69 -5.22 6.22 10.31
CA PRO A 69 -4.44 5.65 9.21
C PRO A 69 -4.88 4.23 8.79
N GLY A 70 -5.61 3.54 9.66
CA GLY A 70 -6.17 2.21 9.38
C GLY A 70 -7.50 2.24 8.62
N LEU A 71 -8.15 3.40 8.49
CA LEU A 71 -9.42 3.56 7.81
C LEU A 71 -9.25 3.97 6.35
N ILE A 72 -8.39 3.24 5.63
CA ILE A 72 -8.34 3.37 4.18
C ILE A 72 -9.48 2.59 3.55
N LEU A 73 -10.11 3.18 2.53
CA LEU A 73 -11.24 2.60 1.83
C LEU A 73 -10.85 2.23 0.41
N PRO A 74 -11.35 1.10 -0.11
CA PRO A 74 -11.11 0.72 -1.49
C PRO A 74 -11.64 1.79 -2.46
N GLY A 75 -10.81 2.14 -3.45
CA GLY A 75 -11.08 3.20 -4.42
C GLY A 75 -10.55 4.58 -4.02
N GLN A 76 -9.96 4.73 -2.82
CA GLN A 76 -9.21 5.94 -2.48
C GLN A 76 -7.91 5.99 -3.28
N VAL A 77 -7.61 7.17 -3.83
CA VAL A 77 -6.33 7.44 -4.50
C VAL A 77 -5.40 8.06 -3.47
N LEU A 78 -4.36 7.33 -3.09
CA LEU A 78 -3.31 7.78 -2.18
C LEU A 78 -2.12 8.25 -2.99
N ARG A 79 -1.66 9.47 -2.71
CA ARG A 79 -0.47 10.02 -3.34
C ARG A 79 0.78 9.52 -2.62
N ALA A 80 1.73 8.99 -3.39
CA ALA A 80 3.03 8.61 -2.84
C ALA A 80 3.78 9.86 -2.35
N PRO A 81 4.36 9.85 -1.14
CA PRO A 81 5.24 10.91 -0.68
C PRO A 81 6.50 10.97 -1.55
N GLU A 82 6.99 12.17 -1.84
CA GLU A 82 8.29 12.33 -2.49
C GLU A 82 9.39 11.90 -1.52
N VAL A 83 9.99 10.73 -1.75
CA VAL A 83 11.25 10.32 -1.13
C VAL A 83 12.36 11.18 -1.72
N ARG A 84 12.74 12.25 -1.01
CA ARG A 84 13.87 13.10 -1.36
C ARG A 84 15.15 12.62 -0.70
#